data_AF-K0T192-F1
#
_entry.id   AF-K0T192-F1
#
_cell.length_a   1.000
_cell.length_b   1.000
_cell.length_c   1.000
_cell.angle_alpha   90.00
_cell.angle_beta   90.00
_cell.angle_gamma   90.00
#
_symmetry.space_group_name_H-M   'P 1'
#
loop_
_entity.id
_entity.type
_entity.pdbx_description
1 polymer ?
#
loop_
_entity_poly.entity_id
_entity_poly.type
_entity_poly.pdbx_seq_one_letter_code
_entity_poly.pdbx_strand_id
1 'polypeptide(L)'
;NDTPLGVGRLACGPAVGSPSLALSVRRSEAMDAMRVFCAVCASLLMLLSSVHGFSTLITFDVDGTLVSSSPGWEKGAHGRSFIHAVDKVLGRDDAFGPSATIPELLESHEFHGSTDGLILMRLARRLLGSSFDKDVASSKVQEMMREMYRFVSECDDKQVGTGIAPLPGVIDTLKSISESYDDVAVGLVTGNVEGIARRKMKALGLLDTNVFTSLEDSQGTEWEGVEELRFLGGFGSDYCSGSIDDFSRNHLDRGEQLAICVQRCLSIMDDPSQLRRIIHVGDAPADVLAARSYVEHSTKPTDLSVSVVGVSTGSYSVEELSDLCGDEVEGVWLPIVLEHGEGVGNRDIFLRACGLLR
;
A
#
# COMPACT_ATOMS: atom_id res chain seq x y z
N ASN A 1 -67.14 -42.55 -29.14
CA ASN A 1 -66.36 -43.66 -29.73
C ASN A 1 -65.20 -43.93 -28.81
N ASP A 2 -65.02 -45.05 -28.13
CA ASP A 2 -65.84 -46.20 -27.79
C ASP A 2 -65.10 -46.85 -26.61
N THR A 3 -65.81 -47.12 -25.52
CA THR A 3 -65.48 -48.20 -24.57
C THR A 3 -65.54 -49.54 -25.32
N PRO A 4 -64.92 -50.69 -24.87
CA PRO A 4 -65.25 -51.26 -23.55
C PRO A 4 -64.31 -52.32 -22.87
N LEU A 5 -64.60 -52.55 -21.59
CA LEU A 5 -64.75 -53.84 -20.83
C LEU A 5 -63.57 -54.81 -20.54
N GLY A 6 -63.56 -55.30 -19.27
CA GLY A 6 -62.97 -56.59 -18.85
C GLY A 6 -62.44 -56.60 -17.39
N VAL A 7 -63.28 -56.56 -16.35
CA VAL A 7 -63.74 -57.71 -15.50
C VAL A 7 -62.64 -58.52 -14.78
N GLY A 8 -62.66 -58.55 -13.42
CA GLY A 8 -62.41 -59.81 -12.67
C GLY A 8 -61.63 -59.80 -11.34
N ARG A 9 -62.37 -59.69 -10.22
CA ARG A 9 -62.34 -60.51 -8.96
C ARG A 9 -61.07 -60.75 -8.07
N LEU A 10 -61.27 -60.40 -6.78
CA LEU A 10 -61.12 -61.16 -5.51
C LEU A 10 -59.72 -61.50 -4.88
N ALA A 11 -59.50 -60.86 -3.71
CA ALA A 11 -59.34 -61.43 -2.35
C ALA A 11 -57.96 -61.83 -1.73
N CYS A 12 -57.81 -61.35 -0.47
CA CYS A 12 -57.17 -61.94 0.75
C CYS A 12 -55.67 -61.71 1.11
N GLY A 13 -55.45 -60.74 2.04
CA GLY A 13 -54.65 -60.83 3.30
C GLY A 13 -53.10 -60.76 3.24
N PRO A 14 -52.38 -60.67 4.38
CA PRO A 14 -52.65 -60.03 5.67
C PRO A 14 -51.57 -58.97 6.06
N ALA A 15 -51.76 -58.36 7.23
CA ALA A 15 -50.96 -57.29 7.83
C ALA A 15 -49.47 -57.61 8.07
N VAL A 16 -48.60 -56.60 7.88
CA VAL A 16 -47.23 -56.55 8.39
C VAL A 16 -47.00 -55.19 9.05
N GLY A 17 -46.72 -55.20 10.36
CA GLY A 17 -46.38 -54.03 11.15
C GLY A 17 -44.91 -53.62 10.96
N SER A 18 -44.68 -52.33 10.77
CA SER A 18 -43.36 -51.72 10.57
C SER A 18 -42.68 -51.35 11.89
N PRO A 19 -41.37 -51.62 12.08
CA PRO A 19 -40.59 -51.09 13.20
C PRO A 19 -39.91 -49.78 12.77
N SER A 20 -40.48 -48.62 13.12
CA SER A 20 -39.99 -47.30 12.65
C SER A 20 -39.69 -46.29 13.78
N LEU A 21 -39.30 -46.72 14.98
CA LEU A 21 -39.09 -45.79 16.10
C LEU A 21 -37.68 -45.79 16.74
N ALA A 22 -36.81 -46.76 16.44
CA ALA A 22 -35.47 -46.82 17.05
C ALA A 22 -34.36 -46.09 16.25
N LEU A 23 -34.56 -45.80 14.96
CA LEU A 23 -33.57 -45.12 14.10
C LEU A 23 -33.69 -43.60 14.10
N SER A 24 -34.80 -43.04 14.59
CA SER A 24 -35.04 -41.59 14.62
C SER A 24 -34.29 -40.89 15.74
N VAL A 25 -34.09 -41.56 16.88
CA VAL A 25 -33.49 -40.94 18.08
C VAL A 25 -31.97 -40.79 17.92
N ARG A 26 -31.28 -41.77 17.31
CA ARG A 26 -29.82 -41.70 17.09
C ARG A 26 -29.38 -40.66 16.05
N ARG A 27 -30.29 -40.20 15.16
CA ARG A 27 -29.99 -39.13 14.20
C ARG A 27 -30.07 -37.74 14.80
N SER A 28 -30.94 -37.51 15.78
CA SER A 28 -31.08 -36.23 16.48
C SER A 28 -29.84 -35.94 17.33
N GLU A 29 -29.38 -36.92 18.11
CA GLU A 29 -28.20 -36.75 18.98
C GLU A 29 -26.91 -36.51 18.18
N ALA A 30 -26.74 -37.16 17.02
CA ALA A 30 -25.60 -36.95 16.14
C ALA A 30 -25.61 -35.57 15.46
N MET A 31 -26.79 -35.04 15.11
CA MET A 31 -26.92 -33.72 14.51
C MET A 31 -26.70 -32.60 15.52
N ASP A 32 -27.14 -32.77 16.76
CA ASP A 32 -26.89 -31.79 17.83
C ASP A 32 -25.42 -31.79 18.26
N ALA A 33 -24.77 -32.96 18.33
CA ALA A 33 -23.33 -33.05 18.55
C ALA A 33 -22.51 -32.39 17.43
N MET A 34 -22.92 -32.55 16.16
CA MET A 34 -22.25 -31.89 15.02
C MET A 34 -22.45 -30.37 15.05
N ARG A 35 -23.62 -29.87 15.43
CA ARG A 35 -23.88 -28.43 15.58
C ARG A 35 -23.07 -27.82 16.72
N VAL A 36 -22.96 -28.51 17.85
CA VAL A 36 -22.11 -28.09 18.97
C VAL A 36 -20.63 -28.11 18.56
N PHE A 37 -20.18 -29.15 17.84
CA PHE A 37 -18.80 -29.21 17.33
C PHE A 37 -18.51 -28.09 16.31
N CYS A 38 -19.40 -27.83 15.36
CA CYS A 38 -19.26 -26.71 14.42
C CYS A 38 -19.28 -25.34 15.13
N ALA A 39 -20.12 -25.16 16.15
CA ALA A 39 -20.17 -23.92 16.92
C ALA A 39 -18.90 -23.73 17.77
N VAL A 40 -18.39 -24.78 18.40
CA VAL A 40 -17.13 -24.74 19.16
C VAL A 40 -15.94 -24.53 18.23
N CYS A 41 -15.88 -25.17 17.06
CA CYS A 41 -14.84 -24.90 16.06
C CYS A 41 -14.93 -23.49 15.51
N ALA A 42 -16.12 -22.97 15.21
CA ALA A 42 -16.29 -21.58 14.78
C ALA A 42 -15.91 -20.58 15.88
N SER A 43 -16.27 -20.84 17.14
CA SER A 43 -15.86 -20.01 18.27
C SER A 43 -14.37 -20.13 18.60
N LEU A 44 -13.74 -21.29 18.38
CA LEU A 44 -12.30 -21.48 18.52
C LEU A 44 -11.53 -20.83 17.37
N LEU A 45 -12.05 -20.86 16.14
CA LEU A 45 -11.53 -20.08 15.00
C LEU A 45 -11.74 -18.57 15.19
N MET A 46 -12.82 -18.14 15.83
CA MET A 46 -13.07 -16.74 16.19
C MET A 46 -12.26 -16.27 17.41
N LEU A 47 -11.83 -17.19 18.30
CA LEU A 47 -10.87 -16.91 19.38
C LEU A 47 -9.41 -16.99 18.91
N LEU A 48 -9.20 -17.55 17.71
CA LEU A 48 -7.96 -17.44 16.93
C LEU A 48 -8.04 -16.27 15.93
N SER A 49 -8.94 -15.30 16.15
CA SER A 49 -8.78 -13.97 15.56
C SER A 49 -7.37 -13.53 15.92
N SER A 50 -6.54 -13.40 14.87
CA SER A 50 -5.11 -13.17 14.96
C SER A 50 -4.84 -12.07 15.97
N VAL A 51 -4.07 -12.41 17.01
CA VAL A 51 -3.44 -11.40 17.83
C VAL A 51 -2.47 -10.69 16.88
N HIS A 52 -2.83 -9.50 16.39
CA HIS A 52 -1.97 -8.72 15.49
C HIS A 52 -0.91 -8.02 16.32
N GLY A 53 0.03 -8.81 16.83
CA GLY A 53 1.17 -8.33 17.59
C GLY A 53 2.37 -8.13 16.68
N PHE A 54 2.56 -6.91 16.19
CA PHE A 54 3.75 -6.55 15.42
C PHE A 54 4.83 -5.98 16.34
N SER A 55 6.04 -6.52 16.26
CA SER A 55 7.21 -5.95 16.94
C SER A 55 7.89 -4.88 16.08
N THR A 56 7.76 -5.02 14.76
CA THR A 56 8.46 -4.20 13.75
C THR A 56 7.49 -3.78 12.66
N LEU A 57 7.57 -2.51 12.24
CA LEU A 57 6.94 -2.01 11.02
C LEU A 57 8.01 -1.71 9.98
N ILE A 58 7.92 -2.32 8.81
CA ILE A 58 8.74 -1.97 7.64
C ILE A 58 7.88 -1.20 6.64
N THR A 59 8.34 -0.03 6.24
CA THR A 59 7.69 0.76 5.19
C THR A 59 8.63 0.95 4.02
N PHE A 60 8.10 0.84 2.81
CA PHE A 60 8.88 1.02 1.59
C PHE A 60 8.40 2.25 0.82
N ASP A 61 9.34 3.04 0.29
CA ASP A 61 9.05 3.83 -0.91
C ASP A 61 8.89 2.90 -2.13
N VAL A 62 8.36 3.45 -3.23
CA VAL A 62 8.03 2.70 -4.45
C VAL A 62 9.08 2.92 -5.52
N ASP A 63 9.18 4.14 -6.05
CA ASP A 63 9.90 4.44 -7.28
C ASP A 63 11.39 4.66 -6.99
N GLY A 64 12.22 3.71 -7.40
CA GLY A 64 13.65 3.63 -7.11
C GLY A 64 14.00 2.64 -5.99
N THR A 65 13.00 2.21 -5.20
CA THR A 65 13.18 1.31 -4.05
C THR A 65 12.63 -0.10 -4.28
N LEU A 66 11.36 -0.22 -4.68
CA LEU A 66 10.74 -1.51 -5.07
C LEU A 66 10.66 -1.65 -6.59
N VAL A 67 10.51 -0.53 -7.29
CA VAL A 67 10.20 -0.45 -8.71
C VAL A 67 11.23 0.43 -9.39
N SER A 68 11.76 -0.04 -10.51
CA SER A 68 12.59 0.76 -11.41
C SER A 68 11.74 1.44 -12.47
N SER A 69 12.14 2.64 -12.87
CA SER A 69 11.60 3.34 -14.04
C SER A 69 12.59 3.27 -15.21
N SER A 70 12.06 3.04 -16.40
CA SER A 70 12.82 3.07 -17.66
C SER A 70 12.62 4.40 -18.39
N PRO A 71 13.52 4.79 -19.31
CA PRO A 71 13.32 5.99 -20.13
C PRO A 71 11.97 5.96 -20.84
N GLY A 72 11.20 7.05 -20.76
CA GLY A 72 9.84 7.11 -21.29
C GLY A 72 8.73 6.88 -20.25
N TRP A 73 9.07 6.68 -18.97
CA TRP A 73 8.10 6.56 -17.87
C TRP A 73 7.13 7.74 -17.81
N GLU A 74 7.55 8.93 -18.23
CA GLU A 74 6.73 10.15 -18.27
C GLU A 74 5.54 10.03 -19.24
N LYS A 75 5.62 9.09 -20.19
CA LYS A 75 4.55 8.75 -21.14
C LYS A 75 3.64 7.63 -20.62
N GLY A 76 3.99 7.01 -19.49
CA GLY A 76 3.17 6.03 -18.79
C GLY A 76 1.88 6.65 -18.24
N ALA A 77 1.00 5.81 -17.67
CA ALA A 77 -0.27 6.27 -17.13
C ALA A 77 -0.09 7.31 -16.01
N HIS A 78 0.82 7.06 -15.05
CA HIS A 78 1.08 7.97 -13.93
C HIS A 78 1.67 9.30 -14.40
N GLY A 79 2.70 9.30 -15.25
CA GLY A 79 3.32 10.52 -15.79
C GLY A 79 2.33 11.42 -16.55
N ARG A 80 1.48 10.82 -17.40
CA ARG A 80 0.44 11.56 -18.15
C ARG A 80 -0.68 12.11 -17.26
N SER A 81 -0.98 11.43 -16.15
CA SER A 81 -2.09 11.82 -15.27
C SER A 81 -1.89 13.19 -14.61
N PHE A 82 -0.63 13.61 -14.40
CA PHE A 82 -0.31 14.90 -13.78
C PHE A 82 -0.83 16.08 -14.60
N ILE A 83 -0.46 16.14 -15.88
CA ILE A 83 -0.86 17.25 -16.76
C ILE A 83 -2.36 17.22 -16.99
N HIS A 84 -2.92 16.01 -17.19
CA HIS A 84 -4.37 15.81 -17.28
C HIS A 84 -5.10 16.39 -16.07
N ALA A 85 -4.64 16.09 -14.85
CA ALA A 85 -5.28 16.56 -13.63
C ALA A 85 -5.21 18.08 -13.45
N VAL A 86 -4.05 18.69 -13.71
CA VAL A 86 -3.91 20.16 -13.62
C VAL A 86 -4.80 20.85 -14.66
N ASP A 87 -4.79 20.39 -15.91
CA ASP A 87 -5.63 20.94 -16.98
C ASP A 87 -7.12 20.78 -16.66
N LYS A 88 -7.54 19.60 -16.18
CA LYS A 88 -8.95 19.33 -15.90
C LYS A 88 -9.51 20.14 -14.72
N VAL A 89 -8.71 20.38 -13.68
CA VAL A 89 -9.17 20.99 -12.42
C VAL A 89 -8.92 22.50 -12.37
N LEU A 90 -7.83 22.96 -13.00
CA LEU A 90 -7.38 24.35 -12.98
C LEU A 90 -7.31 24.99 -14.37
N GLY A 91 -7.39 24.22 -15.45
CA GLY A 91 -7.37 24.72 -16.81
C GLY A 91 -8.54 25.65 -17.11
N ARG A 92 -8.29 26.58 -18.03
CA ARG A 92 -9.30 27.46 -18.63
C ARG A 92 -9.81 26.82 -19.93
N ASP A 93 -10.87 27.39 -20.51
CA ASP A 93 -11.52 26.90 -21.74
C ASP A 93 -10.55 26.75 -22.94
N ASP A 94 -9.38 27.39 -22.89
CA ASP A 94 -8.22 27.20 -23.77
C ASP A 94 -7.28 26.10 -23.24
N ALA A 95 -7.70 24.85 -23.42
CA ALA A 95 -6.99 23.63 -23.04
C ALA A 95 -5.48 23.70 -23.31
N PHE A 96 -4.68 23.37 -22.30
CA PHE A 96 -3.24 23.20 -22.49
C PHE A 96 -3.00 22.09 -23.52
N GLY A 97 -2.11 22.33 -24.49
CA GLY A 97 -1.81 21.37 -25.54
C GLY A 97 -1.43 20.00 -24.93
N PRO A 98 -2.07 18.89 -25.34
CA PRO A 98 -2.06 17.60 -24.64
C PRO A 98 -0.75 16.80 -24.75
N SER A 99 0.41 17.46 -24.88
CA SER A 99 1.68 16.78 -25.18
C SER A 99 2.84 17.09 -24.25
N ALA A 100 2.72 18.04 -23.32
CA ALA A 100 3.81 18.35 -22.40
C ALA A 100 3.98 17.23 -21.36
N THR A 101 5.22 16.99 -20.95
CA THR A 101 5.61 16.02 -19.93
C THR A 101 6.21 16.73 -18.72
N ILE A 102 6.32 16.02 -17.59
CA ILE A 102 6.92 16.58 -16.37
C ILE A 102 8.34 17.08 -16.62
N PRO A 103 9.26 16.32 -17.26
CA PRO A 103 10.63 16.78 -17.48
C PRO A 103 10.76 17.94 -18.48
N GLU A 104 9.73 18.21 -19.30
CA GLU A 104 9.70 19.39 -20.18
C GLU A 104 9.27 20.66 -19.43
N LEU A 105 8.58 20.51 -18.29
CA LEU A 105 7.99 21.61 -17.54
C LEU A 105 8.71 21.89 -16.22
N LEU A 106 9.28 20.87 -15.58
CA LEU A 106 9.95 20.96 -14.29
C LEU A 106 11.38 20.45 -14.39
N GLU A 107 12.27 21.07 -13.62
CA GLU A 107 13.64 20.59 -13.47
C GLU A 107 13.67 19.31 -12.61
N SER A 108 14.67 18.45 -12.79
CA SER A 108 14.78 17.17 -12.06
C SER A 108 14.60 17.30 -10.54
N HIS A 109 15.23 18.30 -9.92
CA HIS A 109 15.14 18.54 -8.48
C HIS A 109 13.75 18.98 -7.99
N GLU A 110 12.85 19.36 -8.90
CA GLU A 110 11.47 19.76 -8.59
C GLU A 110 10.50 18.57 -8.57
N PHE A 111 10.88 17.38 -9.03
CA PHE A 111 9.99 16.22 -9.02
C PHE A 111 10.61 14.91 -8.53
N HIS A 112 11.92 14.70 -8.68
CA HIS A 112 12.57 13.51 -8.10
C HIS A 112 12.52 13.55 -6.56
N GLY A 113 12.05 12.45 -5.94
CA GLY A 113 11.89 12.35 -4.49
C GLY A 113 10.81 13.26 -3.90
N SER A 114 9.94 13.86 -4.72
CA SER A 114 8.83 14.69 -4.25
C SER A 114 7.54 13.88 -4.08
N THR A 115 6.47 14.53 -3.63
CA THR A 115 5.14 13.93 -3.54
C THR A 115 4.29 14.39 -4.73
N ASP A 116 3.34 13.55 -5.16
CA ASP A 116 2.42 13.86 -6.26
C ASP A 116 1.72 15.20 -6.04
N GLY A 117 1.30 15.49 -4.80
CA GLY A 117 0.68 16.75 -4.42
C GLY A 117 1.58 17.98 -4.64
N LEU A 118 2.87 17.89 -4.27
CA LEU A 118 3.82 18.98 -4.51
C LEU A 118 4.16 19.14 -6.00
N ILE A 119 4.28 18.04 -6.73
CA ILE A 119 4.50 18.05 -8.19
C ILE A 119 3.32 18.71 -8.90
N LEU A 120 2.08 18.33 -8.56
CA LEU A 120 0.86 18.97 -9.09
C LEU A 120 0.86 20.49 -8.86
N MET A 121 1.23 20.93 -7.67
CA MET A 121 1.30 22.36 -7.33
C MET A 121 2.38 23.10 -8.13
N ARG A 122 3.55 22.49 -8.34
CA ARG A 122 4.63 23.07 -9.17
C ARG A 122 4.23 23.12 -10.64
N LEU A 123 3.56 22.08 -11.15
CA LEU A 123 3.00 22.06 -12.50
C LEU A 123 1.91 23.13 -12.67
N ALA A 124 1.00 23.28 -11.70
CA ALA A 124 -0.01 24.33 -11.71
C ALA A 124 0.63 25.72 -11.80
N ARG A 125 1.69 25.99 -11.02
CA ARG A 125 2.47 27.23 -11.12
C ARG A 125 3.06 27.44 -12.50
N ARG A 126 3.68 26.40 -13.07
CA ARG A 126 4.33 26.48 -14.39
C ARG A 126 3.34 26.72 -15.52
N LEU A 127 2.22 26.01 -15.51
CA LEU A 127 1.20 26.06 -16.56
C LEU A 127 0.38 27.35 -16.49
N LEU A 128 -0.07 27.77 -15.30
CA LEU A 128 -0.90 28.97 -15.14
C LEU A 128 -0.09 30.28 -15.20
N GLY A 129 1.23 30.23 -14.97
CA GLY A 129 2.11 31.40 -15.06
C GLY A 129 1.62 32.57 -14.20
N SER A 130 1.36 33.72 -14.81
CA SER A 130 0.86 34.91 -14.11
C SER A 130 -0.56 34.76 -13.54
N SER A 131 -1.31 33.75 -13.96
CA SER A 131 -2.64 33.43 -13.41
C SER A 131 -2.57 32.41 -12.26
N PHE A 132 -1.37 31.99 -11.84
CA PHE A 132 -1.23 31.08 -10.72
C PHE A 132 -1.60 31.76 -9.40
N ASP A 133 -2.57 31.17 -8.71
CA ASP A 133 -2.95 31.52 -7.35
C ASP A 133 -2.69 30.32 -6.45
N LYS A 134 -1.77 30.49 -5.49
CA LYS A 134 -1.32 29.43 -4.59
C LYS A 134 -2.45 28.93 -3.71
N ASP A 135 -3.32 29.81 -3.22
CA ASP A 135 -4.39 29.45 -2.29
C ASP A 135 -5.48 28.67 -3.03
N VAL A 136 -5.83 29.11 -4.25
CA VAL A 136 -6.74 28.39 -5.14
C VAL A 136 -6.19 27.00 -5.48
N ALA A 137 -4.94 26.92 -5.94
CA ALA A 137 -4.33 25.64 -6.30
C ALA A 137 -4.22 24.70 -5.09
N SER A 138 -3.82 25.21 -3.92
CA SER A 138 -3.71 24.41 -2.68
C SER A 138 -5.07 23.88 -2.25
N SER A 139 -6.13 24.70 -2.33
CA SER A 139 -7.50 24.27 -2.00
C SER A 139 -8.03 23.16 -2.92
N LYS A 140 -7.47 23.03 -4.12
CA LYS A 140 -7.86 22.07 -5.15
C LYS A 140 -6.89 20.89 -5.31
N VAL A 141 -5.82 20.82 -4.52
CA VAL A 141 -4.78 19.77 -4.69
C VAL A 141 -5.35 18.36 -4.55
N GLN A 142 -6.30 18.17 -3.64
CA GLN A 142 -7.00 16.89 -3.45
C GLN A 142 -7.91 16.54 -4.64
N GLU A 143 -8.53 17.54 -5.27
CA GLU A 143 -9.31 17.34 -6.49
C GLU A 143 -8.41 16.94 -7.66
N MET A 144 -7.23 17.57 -7.80
CA MET A 144 -6.22 17.18 -8.78
C MET A 144 -5.75 15.74 -8.57
N MET A 145 -5.45 15.33 -7.33
CA MET A 145 -5.04 13.95 -7.04
C MET A 145 -6.15 12.93 -7.37
N ARG A 146 -7.42 13.27 -7.12
CA ARG A 146 -8.56 12.42 -7.53
C ARG A 146 -8.67 12.30 -9.04
N GLU A 147 -8.44 13.38 -9.77
CA GLU A 147 -8.47 13.37 -11.23
C GLU A 147 -7.28 12.60 -11.81
N MET A 148 -6.09 12.68 -11.20
CA MET A 148 -4.96 11.81 -11.56
C MET A 148 -5.35 10.34 -11.42
N TYR A 149 -5.96 9.97 -10.29
CA TYR A 149 -6.41 8.60 -10.07
C TYR A 149 -7.47 8.18 -11.09
N ARG A 150 -8.49 9.02 -11.36
CA ARG A 150 -9.53 8.73 -12.34
C ARG A 150 -8.93 8.41 -13.72
N PHE A 151 -7.95 9.19 -14.16
CA PHE A 151 -7.24 8.92 -15.41
C PHE A 151 -6.51 7.58 -15.39
N VAL A 152 -5.84 7.25 -14.29
CA VAL A 152 -5.09 5.98 -14.15
C VAL A 152 -6.03 4.77 -13.98
N SER A 153 -7.18 4.93 -13.32
CA SER A 153 -8.12 3.83 -13.05
C SER A 153 -8.79 3.32 -14.33
N GLU A 154 -8.96 4.19 -15.34
CA GLU A 154 -9.42 3.86 -16.68
C GLU A 154 -8.39 3.07 -17.53
N CYS A 155 -7.13 3.02 -17.10
CA CYS A 155 -6.08 2.24 -17.77
C CYS A 155 -6.11 0.76 -17.35
N ASP A 156 -5.75 -0.14 -18.26
CA ASP A 156 -5.47 -1.54 -17.91
C ASP A 156 -4.11 -1.69 -17.19
N ASP A 157 -3.88 -2.85 -16.56
CA ASP A 157 -2.66 -3.07 -15.77
C ASP A 157 -1.38 -3.03 -16.63
N LYS A 158 -1.46 -3.36 -17.93
CA LYS A 158 -0.31 -3.24 -18.84
C LYS A 158 0.03 -1.76 -19.10
N GLN A 159 -0.98 -0.92 -19.24
CA GLN A 159 -0.81 0.53 -19.38
C GLN A 159 -0.29 1.17 -18.09
N VAL A 160 -0.78 0.73 -16.92
CA VAL A 160 -0.25 1.17 -15.61
C VAL A 160 1.21 0.78 -15.46
N GLY A 161 1.58 -0.45 -15.82
CA GLY A 161 2.95 -0.96 -15.77
C GLY A 161 3.86 -0.46 -16.90
N THR A 162 3.38 0.37 -17.81
CA THR A 162 4.19 0.86 -18.93
C THR A 162 5.33 1.74 -18.43
N GLY A 163 6.56 1.33 -18.73
CA GLY A 163 7.77 2.09 -18.39
C GLY A 163 8.32 1.78 -16.99
N ILE A 164 7.70 0.89 -16.22
CA ILE A 164 8.11 0.52 -14.86
C ILE A 164 8.18 -1.01 -14.70
N ALA A 165 9.05 -1.49 -13.81
CA ALA A 165 9.18 -2.91 -13.48
C ALA A 165 9.73 -3.10 -12.06
N PRO A 166 9.37 -4.18 -11.34
CA PRO A 166 10.02 -4.51 -10.07
C PRO A 166 11.54 -4.56 -10.23
N LEU A 167 12.27 -4.04 -9.25
CA LEU A 167 13.71 -4.23 -9.20
C LEU A 167 14.05 -5.73 -9.07
N PRO A 168 15.17 -6.20 -9.65
CA PRO A 168 15.53 -7.62 -9.60
C PRO A 168 15.59 -8.14 -8.17
N GLY A 169 14.98 -9.31 -7.91
CA GLY A 169 14.97 -9.97 -6.60
C GLY A 169 13.95 -9.42 -5.59
N VAL A 170 13.32 -8.26 -5.83
CA VAL A 170 12.37 -7.66 -4.87
C VAL A 170 11.22 -8.59 -4.53
N ILE A 171 10.60 -9.19 -5.55
CA ILE A 171 9.47 -10.12 -5.36
C ILE A 171 9.85 -11.29 -4.44
N ASP A 172 11.04 -11.86 -4.60
CA ASP A 172 11.50 -12.99 -3.80
C ASP A 172 11.81 -12.58 -2.36
N THR A 173 12.39 -11.39 -2.16
CA THR A 173 12.61 -10.82 -0.82
C THR A 173 11.28 -10.56 -0.11
N LEU A 174 10.30 -9.94 -0.78
CA LEU A 174 8.99 -9.64 -0.18
C LEU A 174 8.24 -10.92 0.20
N LYS A 175 8.26 -11.95 -0.65
CA LYS A 175 7.73 -13.28 -0.29
C LYS A 175 8.43 -13.86 0.92
N SER A 176 9.76 -13.75 0.98
CA SER A 176 10.52 -14.26 2.13
C SER A 176 10.14 -13.56 3.43
N ILE A 177 9.83 -12.25 3.38
CA ILE A 177 9.32 -11.50 4.54
C ILE A 177 7.96 -12.07 4.96
N SER A 178 7.01 -12.14 4.02
CA SER A 178 5.65 -12.66 4.27
C SER A 178 5.63 -14.08 4.84
N GLU A 179 6.49 -14.96 4.34
CA GLU A 179 6.51 -16.38 4.70
C GLU A 179 7.28 -16.68 6.00
N SER A 180 8.17 -15.79 6.43
CA SER A 180 9.13 -16.11 7.52
C SER A 180 8.97 -15.25 8.77
N TYR A 181 8.22 -14.13 8.72
CA TYR A 181 8.19 -13.14 9.79
C TYR A 181 6.76 -12.67 10.12
N ASP A 182 6.08 -13.42 10.99
CA ASP A 182 4.69 -13.14 11.40
C ASP A 182 4.56 -11.90 12.32
N ASP A 183 5.65 -11.44 12.94
CA ASP A 183 5.69 -10.29 13.86
C ASP A 183 6.08 -8.97 13.17
N VAL A 184 6.08 -8.95 11.84
CA VAL A 184 6.45 -7.78 11.02
C VAL A 184 5.22 -7.27 10.27
N ALA A 185 4.84 -6.02 10.53
CA ALA A 185 3.92 -5.28 9.68
C ALA A 185 4.68 -4.69 8.48
N VAL A 186 4.06 -4.68 7.31
CA VAL A 186 4.64 -4.11 6.10
C VAL A 186 3.64 -3.17 5.42
N GLY A 187 4.10 -1.97 5.11
CA GLY A 187 3.30 -0.98 4.39
C GLY A 187 4.12 -0.18 3.37
N LEU A 188 3.46 0.80 2.74
CA LEU A 188 4.12 1.76 1.85
C LEU A 188 4.15 3.15 2.46
N VAL A 189 5.27 3.84 2.32
CA VAL A 189 5.35 5.29 2.55
C VAL A 189 5.92 5.90 1.29
N THR A 190 5.07 6.55 0.52
CA THR A 190 5.42 7.01 -0.84
C THR A 190 4.73 8.32 -1.19
N GLY A 191 5.40 9.10 -2.04
CA GLY A 191 4.85 10.33 -2.59
C GLY A 191 3.66 10.13 -3.54
N ASN A 192 3.40 8.89 -3.98
CA ASN A 192 2.35 8.58 -4.94
C ASN A 192 0.94 8.70 -4.34
N VAL A 193 -0.04 9.14 -5.13
CA VAL A 193 -1.47 9.03 -4.77
C VAL A 193 -1.81 7.57 -4.44
N GLU A 194 -2.51 7.34 -3.33
CA GLU A 194 -2.77 6.00 -2.80
C GLU A 194 -3.37 5.04 -3.82
N GLY A 195 -4.45 5.45 -4.50
CA GLY A 195 -5.10 4.62 -5.53
C GLY A 195 -4.15 4.26 -6.67
N ILE A 196 -3.25 5.17 -7.06
CA ILE A 196 -2.23 4.92 -8.09
C ILE A 196 -1.15 3.97 -7.56
N ALA A 197 -0.68 4.15 -6.32
CA ALA A 197 0.29 3.24 -5.69
C ALA A 197 -0.25 1.80 -5.65
N ARG A 198 -1.51 1.61 -5.25
CA ARG A 198 -2.18 0.29 -5.22
C ARG A 198 -2.29 -0.33 -6.61
N ARG A 199 -2.71 0.46 -7.62
CA ARG A 199 -2.73 0.00 -9.03
C ARG A 199 -1.35 -0.40 -9.51
N LYS A 200 -0.28 0.35 -9.18
CA LYS A 200 1.11 -0.04 -9.48
C LYS A 200 1.47 -1.37 -8.82
N MET A 201 1.19 -1.55 -7.53
CA MET A 201 1.51 -2.79 -6.81
C MET A 201 0.81 -4.01 -7.44
N LYS A 202 -0.46 -3.86 -7.84
CA LYS A 202 -1.22 -4.90 -8.56
C LYS A 202 -0.63 -5.20 -9.93
N ALA A 203 -0.46 -4.16 -10.76
CA ALA A 203 0.03 -4.31 -12.13
C ALA A 203 1.41 -4.95 -12.23
N LEU A 204 2.24 -4.80 -11.18
CA LEU A 204 3.59 -5.34 -11.12
C LEU A 204 3.70 -6.67 -10.36
N GLY A 205 2.59 -7.24 -9.90
CA GLY A 205 2.56 -8.50 -9.16
C GLY A 205 3.16 -8.42 -7.75
N LEU A 206 3.34 -7.22 -7.20
CA LEU A 206 3.86 -7.03 -5.84
C LEU A 206 2.82 -7.44 -4.78
N LEU A 207 1.51 -7.28 -5.09
CA LEU A 207 0.45 -7.74 -4.18
C LEU A 207 0.39 -9.27 -4.05
N ASP A 208 0.79 -10.01 -5.09
CA ASP A 208 0.80 -11.48 -5.08
C ASP A 208 1.83 -12.08 -4.10
N THR A 209 2.67 -11.22 -3.50
CA THR A 209 3.61 -11.62 -2.45
C THR A 209 2.95 -11.77 -1.08
N ASN A 210 1.72 -11.26 -0.89
CA ASN A 210 1.00 -11.19 0.39
C ASN A 210 1.81 -10.54 1.53
N VAL A 211 2.82 -9.73 1.20
CA VAL A 211 3.67 -9.10 2.22
C VAL A 211 2.96 -7.93 2.91
N PHE A 212 2.14 -7.19 2.19
CA PHE A 212 1.54 -5.96 2.71
C PHE A 212 0.44 -6.26 3.72
N THR A 213 0.52 -5.63 4.89
CA THR A 213 -0.44 -5.79 5.98
C THR A 213 -1.79 -5.22 5.56
N SER A 214 -2.82 -6.06 5.52
CA SER A 214 -4.18 -5.67 5.13
C SER A 214 -4.77 -4.62 6.08
N LEU A 215 -5.61 -3.73 5.56
CA LEU A 215 -6.44 -2.81 6.33
C LEU A 215 -7.92 -3.08 6.02
N GLU A 216 -8.66 -3.60 7.00
CA GLU A 216 -10.10 -3.87 6.85
C GLU A 216 -10.97 -2.62 7.03
N ASP A 217 -10.48 -1.62 7.78
CA ASP A 217 -11.25 -0.43 8.13
C ASP A 217 -11.39 0.58 6.98
N SER A 218 -12.46 1.38 7.05
CA SER A 218 -12.69 2.53 6.17
C SER A 218 -11.79 3.74 6.46
N GLN A 219 -10.62 3.54 7.07
CA GLN A 219 -9.70 4.63 7.40
C GLN A 219 -8.98 5.11 6.12
N GLY A 220 -9.16 6.39 5.78
CA GLY A 220 -8.50 7.02 4.63
C GLY A 220 -9.45 7.45 3.52
N THR A 221 -8.88 7.79 2.36
CA THR A 221 -9.67 8.17 1.18
C THR A 221 -10.13 6.92 0.44
N GLU A 222 -11.40 6.89 0.03
CA GLU A 222 -11.89 5.80 -0.82
C GLU A 222 -11.48 6.04 -2.27
N TRP A 223 -10.90 5.01 -2.88
CA TRP A 223 -10.46 5.00 -4.28
C TRP A 223 -11.25 3.92 -5.02
N GLU A 224 -12.21 4.36 -5.84
CA GLU A 224 -13.15 3.47 -6.54
C GLU A 224 -12.42 2.42 -7.38
N GLY A 225 -12.73 1.13 -7.15
CA GLY A 225 -12.19 0.00 -7.93
C GLY A 225 -10.85 -0.54 -7.43
N VAL A 226 -10.39 -0.13 -6.25
CA VAL A 226 -9.21 -0.70 -5.56
C VAL A 226 -9.44 -0.92 -4.07
N GLU A 227 -10.70 -1.03 -3.64
CA GLU A 227 -11.09 -1.27 -2.25
C GLU A 227 -10.56 -2.60 -1.73
N GLU A 228 -10.50 -3.62 -2.58
CA GLU A 228 -9.95 -4.94 -2.26
C GLU A 228 -8.42 -4.96 -2.17
N LEU A 229 -7.75 -3.90 -2.61
CA LEU A 229 -6.29 -3.76 -2.60
C LEU A 229 -5.82 -2.96 -1.37
N ARG A 230 -6.62 -2.88 -0.31
CA ARG A 230 -6.31 -2.12 0.92
C ARG A 230 -5.22 -2.79 1.75
N PHE A 231 -4.14 -2.04 1.92
CA PHE A 231 -3.04 -2.39 2.80
C PHE A 231 -2.48 -1.14 3.47
N LEU A 232 -1.68 -1.36 4.50
CA LEU A 232 -1.07 -0.36 5.36
C LEU A 232 -0.20 0.62 4.57
N GLY A 233 -0.35 1.92 4.83
CA GLY A 233 0.55 2.90 4.24
C GLY A 233 0.31 4.33 4.66
N GLY A 234 1.19 5.21 4.21
CA GLY A 234 1.09 6.65 4.18
C GLY A 234 1.41 7.14 2.78
N PHE A 235 0.45 7.75 2.12
CA PHE A 235 0.50 8.02 0.68
C PHE A 235 0.53 9.52 0.39
N GLY A 236 0.95 9.89 -0.82
CA GLY A 236 0.95 11.27 -1.33
C GLY A 236 -0.37 12.00 -1.16
N SER A 237 -1.47 11.26 -1.21
CA SER A 237 -2.83 11.77 -1.02
C SER A 237 -3.22 12.05 0.43
N ASP A 238 -2.52 11.46 1.40
CA ASP A 238 -2.83 11.63 2.82
C ASP A 238 -2.39 12.99 3.36
N TYR A 239 -1.30 13.56 2.80
CA TYR A 239 -0.77 14.84 3.24
C TYR A 239 -0.03 15.57 2.12
N CYS A 240 -0.33 16.86 1.97
CA CYS A 240 0.41 17.80 1.13
C CYS A 240 0.38 19.19 1.76
N SER A 241 1.55 19.78 2.01
CA SER A 241 1.68 21.10 2.62
C SER A 241 1.35 22.27 1.68
N GLY A 242 1.34 22.02 0.36
CA GLY A 242 1.20 23.06 -0.67
C GLY A 242 2.38 24.05 -0.72
N SER A 243 3.43 23.84 0.07
CA SER A 243 4.56 24.77 0.21
C SER A 243 5.66 24.45 -0.78
N ILE A 244 5.41 24.78 -2.04
CA ILE A 244 6.28 24.43 -3.19
C ILE A 244 7.62 25.18 -3.29
N ASP A 245 7.79 26.26 -2.52
CA ASP A 245 9.04 27.05 -2.51
C ASP A 245 10.04 26.57 -1.45
N ASP A 246 9.62 25.68 -0.55
CA ASP A 246 10.45 25.09 0.48
C ASP A 246 10.78 23.65 0.11
N PHE A 247 12.02 23.42 -0.35
CA PHE A 247 12.47 22.08 -0.76
C PHE A 247 12.51 21.08 0.40
N SER A 248 12.57 21.54 1.66
CA SER A 248 12.48 20.63 2.81
C SER A 248 11.13 19.91 2.86
N ARG A 249 10.09 20.47 2.23
CA ARG A 249 8.76 19.84 2.18
C ARG A 249 8.74 18.51 1.43
N ASN A 250 9.70 18.23 0.55
CA ASN A 250 9.80 16.92 -0.09
C ASN A 250 9.93 15.80 0.97
N HIS A 251 10.76 16.01 1.99
CA HIS A 251 10.95 15.04 3.07
C HIS A 251 10.02 15.26 4.26
N LEU A 252 9.63 16.51 4.57
CA LEU A 252 8.70 16.77 5.68
C LEU A 252 7.28 16.29 5.38
N ASP A 253 6.77 16.46 4.15
CA ASP A 253 5.47 15.87 3.77
C ASP A 253 5.53 14.33 3.82
N ARG A 254 6.67 13.74 3.44
CA ARG A 254 6.89 12.29 3.54
C ARG A 254 7.04 11.82 4.99
N GLY A 255 7.61 12.63 5.88
CA GLY A 255 7.64 12.38 7.32
C GLY A 255 6.24 12.35 7.95
N GLU A 256 5.35 13.23 7.50
CA GLU A 256 3.93 13.20 7.88
C GLU A 256 3.23 11.93 7.36
N GLN A 257 3.53 11.51 6.13
CA GLN A 257 3.02 10.25 5.57
C GLN A 257 3.52 9.03 6.38
N LEU A 258 4.80 9.01 6.75
CA LEU A 258 5.35 7.99 7.65
C LEU A 258 4.61 8.00 8.99
N ALA A 259 4.39 9.18 9.58
CA ALA A 259 3.63 9.31 10.81
C ALA A 259 2.20 8.74 10.69
N ILE A 260 1.50 9.03 9.59
CA ILE A 260 0.16 8.50 9.30
C ILE A 260 0.19 6.98 9.17
N CYS A 261 1.17 6.42 8.45
CA CYS A 261 1.36 4.97 8.33
C CYS A 261 1.55 4.31 9.69
N VAL A 262 2.38 4.90 10.56
CA VAL A 262 2.61 4.39 11.92
C VAL A 262 1.32 4.44 12.73
N GLN A 263 0.57 5.54 12.70
CA GLN A 263 -0.70 5.63 13.44
C GLN A 263 -1.72 4.60 12.96
N ARG A 264 -1.79 4.34 11.64
CA ARG A 264 -2.62 3.27 11.07
C ARG A 264 -2.16 1.88 11.52
N CYS A 265 -0.85 1.65 11.63
CA CYS A 265 -0.33 0.40 12.17
C CYS A 265 -0.74 0.22 13.64
N LEU A 266 -0.59 1.26 14.46
CA LEU A 266 -0.96 1.21 15.87
C LEU A 266 -2.47 1.02 16.06
N SER A 267 -3.31 1.53 15.16
CA SER A 267 -4.78 1.43 15.29
C SER A 267 -5.32 0.03 15.01
N ILE A 268 -4.57 -0.82 14.29
CA ILE A 268 -4.95 -2.21 14.01
C ILE A 268 -4.31 -3.22 14.98
N MET A 269 -3.44 -2.77 15.88
CA MET A 269 -2.78 -3.62 16.88
C MET A 269 -3.64 -3.74 18.14
N ASP A 270 -3.68 -4.94 18.73
CA ASP A 270 -4.35 -5.16 20.02
C ASP A 270 -3.64 -4.44 21.17
N ASP A 271 -2.29 -4.41 21.11
CA ASP A 271 -1.44 -3.71 22.07
C ASP A 271 -0.42 -2.85 21.31
N PRO A 272 -0.72 -1.54 21.11
CA PRO A 272 0.18 -0.61 20.44
C PRO A 272 1.58 -0.52 21.08
N SER A 273 1.73 -0.90 22.35
CA SER A 273 3.04 -0.91 23.02
C SER A 273 3.97 -2.01 22.52
N GLN A 274 3.46 -3.00 21.78
CA GLN A 274 4.29 -4.07 21.21
C GLN A 274 5.18 -3.59 20.06
N LEU A 275 4.80 -2.52 19.37
CA LEU A 275 5.62 -1.96 18.30
C LEU A 275 6.88 -1.34 18.91
N ARG A 276 8.05 -1.93 18.61
CA ARG A 276 9.36 -1.50 19.14
C ARG A 276 10.23 -0.80 18.12
N ARG A 277 10.00 -1.07 16.83
CA ARG A 277 10.83 -0.55 15.76
C ARG A 277 10.04 -0.19 14.51
N ILE A 278 10.43 0.91 13.87
CA ILE A 278 10.06 1.24 12.50
C ILE A 278 11.32 1.24 11.64
N ILE A 279 11.21 0.67 10.45
CA ILE A 279 12.26 0.69 9.44
C ILE A 279 11.65 1.29 8.18
N HIS A 280 12.10 2.48 7.78
CA HIS A 280 11.73 3.06 6.50
C HIS A 280 12.80 2.75 5.47
N VAL A 281 12.41 2.29 4.28
CA VAL A 281 13.30 1.88 3.20
C VAL A 281 13.06 2.79 2.01
N GLY A 282 14.13 3.39 1.50
CA GLY A 282 14.04 4.35 0.39
C GLY A 282 15.36 4.60 -0.31
N ASP A 283 15.31 5.10 -1.54
CA ASP A 283 16.49 5.37 -2.38
C ASP A 283 16.84 6.86 -2.51
N ALA A 284 16.02 7.75 -1.95
CA ALA A 284 16.20 9.18 -2.06
C ALA A 284 16.58 9.85 -0.73
N PRO A 285 17.25 11.03 -0.78
CA PRO A 285 17.39 11.92 0.36
C PRO A 285 16.09 12.18 1.12
N ALA A 286 14.97 12.21 0.39
CA ALA A 286 13.66 12.46 0.98
C ALA A 286 13.25 11.36 1.97
N ASP A 287 13.63 10.10 1.72
CA ASP A 287 13.30 8.97 2.59
C ASP A 287 14.14 8.98 3.86
N VAL A 288 15.45 9.19 3.71
CA VAL A 288 16.39 9.31 4.84
C VAL A 288 15.97 10.44 5.76
N LEU A 289 15.68 11.61 5.20
CA LEU A 289 15.28 12.79 5.96
C LEU A 289 13.85 12.66 6.52
N ALA A 290 12.93 11.98 5.83
CA ALA A 290 11.59 11.70 6.35
C ALA A 290 11.67 10.84 7.61
N ALA A 291 12.39 9.72 7.55
CA ALA A 291 12.62 8.85 8.70
C ALA A 291 13.29 9.60 9.86
N ARG A 292 14.31 10.41 9.56
CA ARG A 292 15.00 11.23 10.56
C ARG A 292 14.08 12.26 11.19
N SER A 293 13.26 12.97 10.41
CA SER A 293 12.28 13.93 10.93
C SER A 293 11.22 13.26 11.80
N TYR A 294 10.90 11.99 11.52
CA TYR A 294 9.93 11.24 12.30
C TYR A 294 10.44 10.92 13.72
N VAL A 295 11.75 10.85 13.95
CA VAL A 295 12.36 10.65 15.28
C VAL A 295 11.84 11.67 16.30
N GLU A 296 11.70 12.93 15.89
CA GLU A 296 11.24 14.04 16.74
C GLU A 296 9.75 14.37 16.53
N HIS A 297 9.03 13.54 15.78
CA HIS A 297 7.64 13.83 15.43
C HIS A 297 6.72 13.68 16.64
N SER A 298 5.80 14.62 16.82
CA SER A 298 4.92 14.71 17.99
C SER A 298 4.02 13.49 18.21
N THR A 299 3.77 12.70 17.16
CA THR A 299 2.96 11.47 17.23
C THR A 299 3.78 10.20 17.43
N LYS A 300 5.11 10.28 17.47
CA LYS A 300 5.97 9.10 17.68
C LYS A 300 5.80 8.59 19.12
N PRO A 301 5.49 7.29 19.31
CA PRO A 301 5.55 6.69 20.64
C PRO A 301 6.94 6.83 21.27
N THR A 302 6.98 7.03 22.60
CA THR A 302 8.21 7.35 23.33
C THR A 302 9.28 6.28 23.17
N ASP A 303 8.91 5.00 23.34
CA ASP A 303 9.85 3.87 23.33
C ASP A 303 10.06 3.26 21.93
N LEU A 304 9.61 3.95 20.88
CA LEU A 304 9.72 3.47 19.50
C LEU A 304 11.03 3.90 18.86
N SER A 305 11.84 2.93 18.46
CA SER A 305 13.06 3.14 17.69
C SER A 305 12.73 3.36 16.21
N VAL A 306 13.47 4.26 15.55
CA VAL A 306 13.32 4.55 14.12
C VAL A 306 14.62 4.17 13.41
N SER A 307 14.50 3.54 12.27
CA SER A 307 15.61 3.14 11.42
C SER A 307 15.31 3.56 9.98
N VAL A 308 16.37 3.78 9.22
CA VAL A 308 16.29 3.87 7.76
C VAL A 308 17.19 2.82 7.15
N VAL A 309 16.74 2.19 6.07
CA VAL A 309 17.60 1.43 5.15
C VAL A 309 17.63 2.19 3.82
N GLY A 310 18.69 2.96 3.61
CA GLY A 310 18.96 3.64 2.35
C GLY A 310 19.45 2.65 1.30
N VAL A 311 18.86 2.67 0.11
CA VAL A 311 19.27 1.80 -1.01
C VAL A 311 19.70 2.62 -2.22
N SER A 312 20.88 2.36 -2.77
CA SER A 312 21.41 3.12 -3.91
C SER A 312 20.94 2.57 -5.28
N THR A 313 19.69 2.14 -5.36
CA THR A 313 19.05 1.59 -6.57
C THR A 313 18.39 2.65 -7.45
N GLY A 314 18.28 3.88 -6.95
CA GLY A 314 17.77 5.04 -7.67
C GLY A 314 18.86 5.93 -8.27
N SER A 315 18.68 7.24 -8.14
CA SER A 315 19.58 8.26 -8.72
C SER A 315 20.69 8.74 -7.78
N TYR A 316 20.66 8.32 -6.52
CA TYR A 316 21.54 8.83 -5.47
C TYR A 316 22.58 7.79 -5.07
N SER A 317 23.79 8.26 -4.77
CA SER A 317 24.91 7.41 -4.38
C SER A 317 24.83 6.97 -2.92
N VAL A 318 25.60 5.94 -2.57
CA VAL A 318 25.75 5.47 -1.19
C VAL A 318 26.25 6.59 -0.28
N GLU A 319 27.23 7.37 -0.75
CA GLU A 319 27.81 8.50 -0.03
C GLU A 319 26.77 9.59 0.23
N GLU A 320 25.99 9.97 -0.79
CA GLU A 320 24.94 10.98 -0.65
C GLU A 320 23.88 10.59 0.39
N LEU A 321 23.45 9.33 0.41
CA LEU A 321 22.49 8.84 1.40
C LEU A 321 23.11 8.71 2.80
N SER A 322 24.38 8.28 2.88
CA SER A 322 25.10 8.08 4.14
C SER A 322 25.36 9.40 4.86
N ASP A 323 25.75 10.45 4.12
CA ASP A 323 26.00 11.78 4.68
C ASP A 323 24.74 12.37 5.37
N LEU A 324 23.55 12.02 4.88
CA LEU A 324 22.28 12.49 5.44
C LEU A 324 21.85 11.73 6.70
N CYS A 325 22.31 10.50 6.88
CA CYS A 325 21.96 9.67 8.02
C CYS A 325 22.46 10.25 9.35
N GLY A 326 23.65 10.85 9.34
CA GLY A 326 24.34 11.26 10.56
C GLY A 326 24.71 10.07 11.46
N ASP A 327 25.06 10.35 12.71
CA ASP A 327 25.50 9.33 13.66
C ASP A 327 24.32 8.52 14.23
N GLU A 328 24.58 7.23 14.49
CA GLU A 328 23.67 6.35 15.20
C GLU A 328 23.40 6.87 16.63
N VAL A 329 22.14 6.73 17.08
CA VAL A 329 21.75 6.99 18.47
C VAL A 329 21.09 5.72 19.01
N GLU A 330 21.77 5.04 19.93
CA GLU A 330 21.33 3.75 20.48
C GLU A 330 19.87 3.81 20.98
N GLY A 331 19.05 2.88 20.48
CA GLY A 331 17.63 2.76 20.83
C GLY A 331 16.71 3.82 20.23
N VAL A 332 17.24 4.81 19.49
CA VAL A 332 16.47 5.93 18.93
C VAL A 332 16.56 5.97 17.40
N TRP A 333 17.77 5.98 16.86
CA TRP A 333 18.06 6.17 15.43
C TRP A 333 19.13 5.20 14.97
N LEU A 334 18.76 4.28 14.08
CA LEU A 334 19.63 3.21 13.57
C LEU A 334 19.67 3.25 12.03
N PRO A 335 20.44 4.18 11.42
CA PRO A 335 20.53 4.27 9.97
C PRO A 335 21.46 3.21 9.39
N ILE A 336 21.08 2.64 8.26
CA ILE A 336 21.92 1.76 7.44
C ILE A 336 21.78 2.19 6.00
N VAL A 337 22.89 2.30 5.27
CA VAL A 337 22.88 2.48 3.81
C VAL A 337 23.54 1.26 3.20
N LEU A 338 22.87 0.61 2.25
CA LEU A 338 23.40 -0.55 1.54
C LEU A 338 24.42 -0.13 0.48
N GLU A 339 25.39 -0.99 0.22
CA GLU A 339 26.46 -0.74 -0.76
C GLU A 339 25.90 -0.63 -2.19
N HIS A 340 26.73 -0.16 -3.12
CA HIS A 340 26.29 0.05 -4.49
C HIS A 340 25.85 -1.26 -5.16
N GLY A 341 24.65 -1.25 -5.74
CA GLY A 341 24.03 -2.43 -6.36
C GLY A 341 23.39 -3.40 -5.36
N GLU A 342 23.41 -3.07 -4.06
CA GLU A 342 22.64 -3.74 -3.03
C GLU A 342 21.35 -2.96 -2.75
N GLY A 343 20.23 -3.66 -2.75
CA GLY A 343 18.93 -3.09 -2.39
C GLY A 343 17.99 -4.15 -1.84
N VAL A 344 16.69 -3.88 -1.90
CA VAL A 344 15.65 -4.84 -1.46
C VAL A 344 15.77 -6.18 -2.19
N GLY A 345 16.26 -6.18 -3.43
CA GLY A 345 16.51 -7.37 -4.22
C GLY A 345 17.57 -8.34 -3.67
N ASN A 346 18.48 -7.85 -2.83
CA ASN A 346 19.57 -8.64 -2.26
C ASN A 346 19.11 -9.23 -0.92
N ARG A 347 18.19 -10.19 -0.97
CA ARG A 347 17.45 -10.74 0.18
C ARG A 347 18.24 -10.83 1.48
N ASP A 348 19.33 -11.59 1.50
CA ASP A 348 20.04 -11.87 2.76
C ASP A 348 20.73 -10.62 3.33
N ILE A 349 21.16 -9.70 2.47
CA ILE A 349 21.77 -8.42 2.85
C ILE A 349 20.68 -7.50 3.41
N PHE A 350 19.57 -7.36 2.67
CA PHE A 350 18.43 -6.55 3.08
C PHE A 350 17.84 -7.03 4.41
N LEU A 351 17.59 -8.33 4.57
CA LEU A 351 17.05 -8.89 5.81
C LEU A 351 18.00 -8.72 7.00
N ARG A 352 19.33 -8.80 6.79
CA ARG A 352 20.32 -8.46 7.83
C ARG A 352 20.26 -6.99 8.22
N ALA A 353 20.17 -6.09 7.25
CA ALA A 353 20.03 -4.65 7.51
C ALA A 353 18.73 -4.34 8.28
N CYS A 354 17.64 -5.04 7.99
CA CYS A 354 16.41 -4.94 8.78
C CYS A 354 16.51 -5.60 10.17
N GLY A 355 17.58 -6.32 10.49
CA GLY A 355 17.73 -7.08 11.73
C GLY A 355 16.85 -8.34 11.80
N LEU A 356 16.33 -8.79 10.66
CA LEU A 356 15.46 -9.96 10.52
C LEU A 356 16.25 -11.26 10.33
N LEU A 357 17.43 -11.18 9.72
CA LEU A 357 18.33 -12.32 9.54
C LEU A 357 19.56 -12.15 10.44
N ARG A 358 19.89 -13.18 11.24
CA ARG A 358 21.05 -13.19 12.15
C ARG A 358 22.28 -13.80 11.51
#